data_AF-A0A100JRH6-F1
#
_entry.id   AF-A0A100JRH6-F1
#
_cell.length_a   1.000
_cell.length_b   1.000
_cell.length_c   1.000
_cell.angle_alpha   90.00
_cell.angle_beta   90.00
_cell.angle_gamma   90.00
#
_symmetry.space_group_name_H-M   'P 1'
#
loop_
_entity.id
_entity.type
_entity.pdbx_description
1 polymer ?
#
loop_
_entity_poly.entity_id
_entity_poly.type
_entity_poly.pdbx_seq_one_letter_code
_entity_poly.pdbx_strand_id
1 'polypeptide(L)' 'MVDALVDLPPMVIADLLGIHPETAERWATLAGENWSAYVSSLT' A
#
# COMPACT_ATOMS: atom_id res chain seq x y z
N MET A 1 -11.81 -8.27 -4.81
CA MET A 1 -11.90 -6.92 -4.22
C MET A 1 -10.53 -6.35 -3.84
N VAL A 2 -9.49 -7.17 -3.66
CA VAL A 2 -8.15 -6.70 -3.28
C VAL A 2 -7.31 -6.16 -4.45
N ASP A 3 -7.60 -6.56 -5.70
CA ASP A 3 -6.89 -6.05 -6.90
C ASP A 3 -6.99 -4.53 -7.07
N ALA A 4 -8.09 -3.89 -6.65
CA ALA A 4 -8.25 -2.45 -6.78
C ALA A 4 -7.31 -1.63 -5.86
N LEU A 5 -6.72 -2.28 -4.84
CA LEU A 5 -5.78 -1.65 -3.92
C LEU A 5 -4.35 -1.62 -4.47
N VAL A 6 -4.05 -2.41 -5.49
CA VAL A 6 -2.71 -2.48 -6.11
C VAL A 6 -2.44 -1.22 -6.94
N ASP A 7 -3.48 -0.66 -7.54
CA ASP A 7 -3.42 0.57 -8.35
C ASP A 7 -3.56 1.86 -7.51
N LEU A 8 -3.65 1.75 -6.17
CA LEU A 8 -3.85 2.92 -5.32
C LEU A 8 -2.55 3.74 -5.23
N PRO A 9 -2.63 5.08 -5.36
CA PRO A 9 -1.47 5.94 -5.14
C PRO A 9 -0.91 5.77 -3.72
N PRO A 10 0.42 5.82 -3.53
CA PRO A 10 1.06 5.65 -2.22
C PRO A 10 0.50 6.55 -1.11
N MET A 11 0.03 7.75 -1.47
CA MET A 11 -0.57 8.69 -0.52
C MET A 11 -1.88 8.17 0.09
N VAL A 12 -2.71 7.48 -0.69
CA VAL A 12 -3.98 6.91 -0.20
C VAL A 12 -3.70 5.70 0.69
N ILE A 13 -2.68 4.92 0.35
CA ILE A 13 -2.24 3.80 1.18
C ILE A 13 -1.64 4.28 2.51
N ALA A 14 -0.86 5.36 2.47
CA ALA A 14 -0.31 5.96 3.68
C ALA A 14 -1.40 6.38 4.67
N ASP A 15 -2.46 7.01 4.17
CA ASP A 15 -3.62 7.40 4.98
C ASP A 15 -4.36 6.18 5.57
N LEU A 16 -4.63 5.15 4.75
CA LEU A 16 -5.30 3.92 5.20
C LEU A 16 -4.55 3.18 6.31
N LEU A 17 -3.22 3.18 6.24
CA LEU A 17 -2.35 2.45 7.16
C LEU A 17 -1.86 3.31 8.33
N GLY A 18 -2.12 4.62 8.31
CA GLY A 18 -1.61 5.56 9.31
C GLY A 18 -0.08 5.69 9.30
N ILE A 19 0.56 5.51 8.13
CA ILE A 19 2.01 5.63 7.96
C ILE A 19 2.38 6.90 7.20
N HIS A 20 3.65 7.30 7.23
CA HIS A 20 4.11 8.46 6.47
C HIS A 20 4.10 8.16 4.95
N PRO A 21 3.70 9.12 4.08
CA PRO A 21 3.64 8.91 2.62
C PRO A 21 4.97 8.46 2.00
N GLU A 22 6.08 9.01 2.48
CA GLU A 22 7.43 8.62 2.03
C GLU A 22 7.77 7.16 2.40
N THR A 23 7.23 6.66 3.52
CA THR A 23 7.36 5.24 3.88
C THR A 23 6.60 4.38 2.88
N ALA A 24 5.37 4.77 2.52
CA ALA A 24 4.59 4.07 1.50
C ALA A 24 5.26 4.10 0.12
N GLU A 25 5.80 5.24 -0.30
CA GLU A 25 6.51 5.38 -1.58
C GLU A 25 7.77 4.51 -1.67
N ARG A 26 8.61 4.54 -0.63
CA ARG A 26 9.81 3.69 -0.56
C ARG A 26 9.45 2.22 -0.58
N TRP A 27 8.39 1.84 0.12
CA TRP A 27 7.94 0.46 0.16
C TRP A 27 7.35 0.02 -1.19
N ALA A 28 6.56 0.86 -1.88
CA ALA A 28 6.09 0.58 -3.23
C ALA A 28 7.26 0.35 -4.21
N THR A 29 8.32 1.15 -4.07
CA THR A 29 9.53 1.08 -4.89
C THR A 29 10.39 -0.16 -4.56
N LEU A 30 10.50 -0.54 -3.28
CA LEU A 30 11.37 -1.63 -2.82
C LEU A 30 10.68 -3.00 -2.79
N ALA A 31 9.38 -3.05 -2.50
CA ALA A 31 8.61 -4.28 -2.34
C ALA A 31 7.93 -4.74 -3.63
N GLY A 32 7.97 -3.93 -4.71
CA GLY A 32 7.51 -4.34 -6.03
C GLY A 32 6.00 -4.57 -6.10
N GLU A 33 5.23 -3.52 -5.78
CA GLU A 33 3.79 -3.38 -6.07
C GLU A 33 2.78 -4.16 -5.22
N ASN A 34 3.13 -5.26 -4.53
CA ASN A 34 2.06 -6.12 -3.99
C ASN A 34 1.52 -5.71 -2.60
N TRP A 35 0.83 -4.57 -2.55
CA TRP A 35 0.05 -4.11 -1.39
C TRP A 35 -1.11 -5.04 -1.03
N SER A 36 -1.62 -5.79 -2.02
CA SER A 36 -2.79 -6.65 -1.84
C SER A 36 -2.58 -7.71 -0.76
N ALA A 37 -1.37 -8.27 -0.66
CA ALA A 37 -1.03 -9.28 0.33
C ALA A 37 -1.00 -8.69 1.75
N TYR A 38 -0.46 -7.49 1.92
CA TYR A 38 -0.41 -6.82 3.22
C TYR A 38 -1.81 -6.41 3.69
N VAL A 39 -2.61 -5.80 2.82
CA VAL A 39 -3.98 -5.41 3.18
C VAL A 39 -4.86 -6.63 3.47
N SER A 40 -4.70 -7.72 2.72
CA SER A 40 -5.42 -8.98 2.99
C SER A 40 -5.05 -9.59 4.35
N SER A 41 -3.88 -9.26 4.91
CA SER A 41 -3.48 -9.72 6.24
C SER A 41 -4.06 -8.89 7.39
N LEU A 42 -4.60 -7.70 7.09
CA LEU A 42 -5.18 -6.78 8.07
C LEU A 42 -6.69 -6.99 8.31
N THR A 43 -7.35 -7.81 7.48
CA THR A 43 -8.77 -8.16 7.54
C THR A 43 -8.97 -9.63 7.84
#